data_AF-A0A3M4XU62-F1
#
_entry.id   AF-A0A3M4XU62-F1
#
_cell.length_a   1.000
_cell.length_b   1.000
_cell.length_c   1.000
_cell.angle_alpha   90.00
_cell.angle_beta   90.00
_cell.angle_gamma   90.00
#
_symmetry.space_group_name_H-M   'P 1'
#
loop_
_entity.id
_entity.type
_entity.pdbx_description
1 polymer ?
#
loop_
_entity_poly.entity_id
_entity_poly.type
_entity_poly.pdbx_seq_one_letter_code
_entity_poly.pdbx_strand_id
1 'polypeptide(L)'
;MTPTRLRAIFFLAYIIIAGGLWTASEWWERALAKRSGAPLISPGGCYRLEAFKPFWVLPNIFHPQPDLNGVGSPKWFPWWGSPGFYKLYDHRNGKLISETKIYDREAGAWGMDWGEGSGFVYSGLIPIGPNLPDCIGDRPARVNPQQREHYDAGRF
;
A
#
# COMPACT_ATOMS: atom_id res chain seq x y z
N MET A 1 -44.04 10.89 14.63
CA MET A 1 -43.22 10.75 13.41
C MET A 1 -43.98 9.90 12.41
N THR A 2 -44.02 10.28 11.13
CA THR A 2 -44.66 9.45 10.10
C THR A 2 -43.78 8.23 9.76
N PRO A 3 -44.36 7.09 9.37
CA PRO A 3 -43.62 5.87 9.04
C PRO A 3 -42.56 6.10 7.94
N THR A 4 -42.80 7.05 7.04
CA THR A 4 -41.86 7.48 6.00
C THR A 4 -40.60 8.13 6.58
N ARG A 5 -40.73 8.96 7.63
CA ARG A 5 -39.58 9.58 8.31
C ARG A 5 -38.76 8.56 9.09
N LEU A 6 -39.43 7.62 9.77
CA LEU A 6 -38.74 6.53 10.47
C LEU A 6 -37.90 5.69 9.50
N ARG A 7 -38.49 5.27 8.36
CA ARG A 7 -37.75 4.56 7.31
C ARG A 7 -36.55 5.36 6.80
N ALA A 8 -36.72 6.65 6.52
CA ALA A 8 -35.63 7.50 6.07
C ALA A 8 -34.48 7.60 7.09
N ILE A 9 -34.79 7.74 8.38
CA ILE A 9 -33.79 7.76 9.47
C ILE A 9 -33.06 6.42 9.55
N PHE A 10 -33.77 5.30 9.46
CA PHE A 10 -33.16 3.96 9.46
C PHE A 10 -32.21 3.77 8.28
N PHE A 11 -32.62 4.16 7.06
CA PHE A 11 -31.74 4.06 5.88
C PHE A 11 -30.50 4.95 6.02
N LEU A 12 -30.65 6.17 6.52
CA LEU A 12 -29.50 7.07 6.74
C LEU A 12 -28.53 6.50 7.77
N ALA A 13 -29.04 6.01 8.89
CA ALA A 13 -28.24 5.39 9.94
C ALA A 13 -27.49 4.16 9.42
N TYR A 14 -28.16 3.32 8.61
CA TYR A 14 -27.54 2.16 7.98
C TYR A 14 -26.36 2.56 7.08
N ILE A 15 -26.53 3.57 6.20
CA ILE A 15 -25.46 4.03 5.30
C ILE A 15 -24.27 4.56 6.10
N ILE A 16 -24.52 5.34 7.15
CA ILE A 16 -23.46 5.90 8.01
C ILE A 16 -22.70 4.79 8.72
N ILE A 17 -23.40 3.81 9.32
CA ILE A 17 -22.78 2.70 10.05
C ILE A 17 -21.99 1.82 9.08
N ALA A 18 -22.57 1.47 7.93
CA ALA A 18 -21.91 0.65 6.92
C ALA A 18 -20.65 1.35 6.36
N GLY A 19 -20.74 2.65 6.07
CA GLY A 19 -19.58 3.44 5.63
C GLY A 19 -18.49 3.53 6.69
N GLY A 20 -18.86 3.75 7.95
CA GLY A 20 -17.91 3.79 9.06
C GLY A 20 -17.22 2.44 9.29
N LEU A 21 -17.98 1.34 9.22
CA LEU A 21 -17.43 -0.02 9.32
C LEU A 21 -16.48 -0.34 8.15
N TRP A 22 -16.81 0.13 6.95
CA TRP A 22 -15.96 -0.04 5.76
C TRP A 22 -14.60 0.66 5.92
N THR A 23 -14.60 1.95 6.26
CA THR A 23 -13.34 2.68 6.46
C THR A 23 -12.52 2.10 7.61
N ALA A 24 -13.19 1.65 8.68
CA ALA A 24 -12.52 0.93 9.75
C ALA A 24 -11.89 -0.36 9.23
N SER A 25 -12.60 -1.17 8.43
CA SER A 25 -12.06 -2.44 7.95
C SER A 25 -10.76 -2.27 7.17
N GLU A 26 -10.61 -1.23 6.34
CA GLU A 26 -9.35 -0.97 5.61
C GLU A 26 -8.15 -0.78 6.56
N TRP A 27 -8.35 -0.13 7.70
CA TRP A 27 -7.33 0.02 8.73
C TRP A 27 -6.98 -1.32 9.40
N TRP A 28 -8.01 -2.10 9.79
CA TRP A 28 -7.82 -3.41 10.40
C TRP A 28 -7.13 -4.41 9.44
N GLU A 29 -7.41 -4.30 8.15
CA GLU A 29 -6.85 -5.14 7.09
C GLU A 29 -5.33 -4.97 6.94
N ARG A 30 -4.83 -3.76 7.19
CA ARG A 30 -3.38 -3.47 7.22
C ARG A 30 -2.75 -3.76 8.57
N ALA A 31 -3.42 -3.41 9.67
CA ALA A 31 -2.90 -3.59 11.03
C ALA A 31 -2.71 -5.08 11.38
N LEU A 32 -3.63 -5.93 10.92
CA LEU A 32 -3.59 -7.39 11.12
C LEU A 32 -2.91 -8.15 9.98
N ALA A 33 -2.30 -7.43 9.02
CA ALA A 33 -1.63 -8.04 7.89
C ALA A 33 -0.48 -8.96 8.34
N LYS A 34 -0.37 -10.12 7.72
CA LYS A 34 0.68 -11.09 8.03
C LYS A 34 1.84 -10.93 7.05
N ARG A 35 3.07 -11.00 7.57
CA ARG A 35 4.25 -11.06 6.73
C ARG A 35 4.17 -12.30 5.83
N SER A 36 4.47 -12.11 4.55
CA SER A 36 4.45 -13.13 3.53
C SER A 36 5.88 -13.38 3.04
N GLY A 37 6.48 -14.49 3.47
CA GLY A 37 7.83 -14.88 3.05
C GLY A 37 8.95 -14.26 3.88
N ALA A 38 10.19 -14.49 3.44
CA ALA A 38 11.39 -13.97 4.09
C ALA A 38 11.58 -12.48 3.75
N PRO A 39 12.12 -11.68 4.68
CA PRO A 39 12.52 -10.31 4.40
C PRO A 39 13.67 -10.29 3.37
N LEU A 40 13.63 -9.35 2.44
CA LEU A 40 14.75 -9.07 1.54
C LEU A 40 15.60 -7.95 2.14
N ILE A 41 16.91 -8.16 2.18
CA ILE A 41 17.87 -7.16 2.65
C ILE A 41 18.64 -6.64 1.43
N SER A 42 18.86 -5.33 1.35
CA SER A 42 19.64 -4.75 0.26
C SER A 42 21.09 -5.25 0.30
N PRO A 43 21.79 -5.35 -0.85
CA PRO A 43 23.20 -5.76 -0.89
C PRO A 43 24.11 -4.92 0.03
N GLY A 44 23.83 -3.62 0.17
CA GLY A 44 24.54 -2.71 1.08
C GLY A 44 24.08 -2.77 2.55
N GLY A 45 23.10 -3.62 2.89
CA GLY A 45 22.62 -3.82 4.26
C GLY A 45 21.81 -2.67 4.84
N CYS A 46 21.43 -1.66 4.05
CA CYS A 46 20.71 -0.48 4.55
C CYS A 46 19.20 -0.67 4.61
N TYR A 47 18.63 -1.42 3.67
CA TYR A 47 17.18 -1.55 3.56
C TYR A 47 16.74 -2.97 3.86
N ARG A 48 15.59 -3.07 4.51
CA ARG A 48 14.86 -4.32 4.69
C ARG A 48 13.47 -4.14 4.10
N LEU A 49 13.18 -4.92 3.07
CA LEU A 49 11.88 -4.98 2.44
C LEU A 49 11.10 -6.19 2.97
N GLU A 50 9.86 -5.96 3.33
CA GLU A 50 8.96 -7.01 3.78
C GLU A 50 7.66 -6.98 3.00
N ALA A 51 7.27 -8.14 2.47
CA ALA A 51 5.98 -8.32 1.84
C ALA A 51 4.93 -8.69 2.90
N PHE A 52 3.74 -8.10 2.78
CA PHE A 52 2.60 -8.39 3.64
C PHE A 52 1.41 -8.85 2.80
N LYS A 53 0.65 -9.78 3.36
CA LYS A 53 -0.68 -10.16 2.89
C LYS A 53 -1.71 -9.48 3.80
N PRO A 54 -2.61 -8.66 3.26
CA PRO A 54 -3.63 -7.99 4.06
C PRO A 54 -4.57 -9.03 4.70
N PHE A 55 -5.09 -8.69 5.87
CA PHE A 55 -6.08 -9.50 6.59
C PHE A 55 -7.49 -9.05 6.21
N TRP A 56 -7.97 -9.50 5.07
CA TRP A 56 -9.30 -9.15 4.57
C TRP A 56 -10.42 -9.49 5.56
N VAL A 57 -11.14 -8.47 6.04
CA VAL A 57 -12.34 -8.65 6.86
C VAL A 57 -13.53 -9.00 5.95
N LEU A 58 -13.58 -8.36 4.78
CA LEU A 58 -14.58 -8.62 3.74
C LEU A 58 -13.95 -9.35 2.54
N PRO A 59 -14.72 -10.16 1.79
CA PRO A 59 -14.21 -10.83 0.60
C PRO A 59 -13.52 -9.88 -0.37
N ASN A 60 -12.46 -10.36 -1.04
CA ASN A 60 -11.60 -9.58 -1.95
C ASN A 60 -12.37 -8.80 -3.03
N ILE A 61 -13.53 -9.31 -3.43
CA ILE A 61 -14.39 -8.71 -4.46
C ILE A 61 -14.93 -7.32 -4.08
N PHE A 62 -15.03 -7.04 -2.77
CA PHE A 62 -15.48 -5.74 -2.28
C PHE A 62 -14.34 -4.72 -2.23
N HIS A 63 -13.10 -5.15 -2.41
CA HIS A 63 -11.93 -4.28 -2.32
C HIS A 63 -11.51 -3.79 -3.70
N PRO A 64 -11.59 -2.48 -3.99
CA PRO A 64 -11.20 -1.97 -5.29
C PRO A 64 -9.69 -2.16 -5.49
N GLN A 65 -9.32 -2.69 -6.66
CA GLN A 65 -7.92 -2.77 -7.06
C GLN A 65 -7.50 -1.39 -7.60
N PRO A 66 -6.50 -0.71 -7.00
CA PRO A 66 -6.03 0.58 -7.48
C PRO A 66 -5.41 0.46 -8.87
N ASP A 67 -5.54 1.51 -9.69
CA ASP A 67 -4.78 1.60 -10.94
C ASP A 67 -3.30 1.79 -10.63
N LEU A 68 -2.45 0.96 -11.24
CA LEU A 68 -1.01 0.93 -10.97
C LEU A 68 -0.31 2.25 -11.35
N ASN A 69 -0.85 2.97 -12.32
CA ASN A 69 -0.30 4.26 -12.75
C ASN A 69 -1.00 5.45 -12.07
N GLY A 70 -2.08 5.21 -11.31
CA GLY A 70 -2.89 6.26 -10.69
C GLY A 70 -3.63 7.17 -11.68
N VAL A 71 -3.69 6.81 -12.97
CA VAL A 71 -4.32 7.60 -14.04
C VAL A 71 -5.74 7.11 -14.31
N GLY A 72 -5.98 5.82 -14.12
CA GLY A 72 -7.27 5.17 -14.31
C GLY A 72 -8.14 5.11 -13.05
N SER A 73 -9.43 4.81 -13.23
CA SER A 73 -10.32 4.50 -12.12
C SER A 73 -9.98 3.12 -11.51
N PRO A 74 -10.14 2.94 -10.19
CA PRO A 74 -9.96 1.64 -9.55
C PRO A 74 -10.90 0.58 -10.14
N LYS A 75 -10.40 -0.64 -10.31
CA LYS A 75 -11.19 -1.77 -10.80
C LYS A 75 -11.96 -2.40 -9.63
N TRP A 76 -13.28 -2.42 -9.73
CA TRP A 76 -14.16 -3.12 -8.79
C TRP A 76 -14.40 -4.57 -9.22
N PHE A 77 -14.61 -5.45 -8.25
CA PHE A 77 -14.84 -6.87 -8.45
C PHE A 77 -13.71 -7.61 -9.19
N PRO A 78 -12.44 -7.47 -8.77
CA PRO A 78 -11.33 -8.18 -9.41
C PRO A 78 -11.53 -9.70 -9.29
N TRP A 79 -11.55 -10.38 -10.44
CA TRP A 79 -11.83 -11.82 -10.55
C TRP A 79 -10.62 -12.69 -10.17
N TRP A 80 -9.40 -12.15 -10.25
CA TRP A 80 -8.13 -12.83 -9.96
C TRP A 80 -7.14 -11.82 -9.36
N GLY A 81 -6.37 -12.24 -8.34
CA GLY A 81 -5.25 -11.45 -7.80
C GLY A 81 -4.76 -11.93 -6.43
N SER A 82 -3.49 -11.64 -6.11
CA SER A 82 -2.89 -11.92 -4.80
C SER A 82 -2.57 -10.60 -4.11
N PRO A 83 -3.56 -9.99 -3.45
CA PRO A 83 -3.37 -8.70 -2.80
C PRO A 83 -2.23 -8.79 -1.80
N GLY A 84 -1.37 -7.79 -1.90
CA GLY A 84 -0.20 -7.66 -1.04
C GLY A 84 0.41 -6.30 -1.23
N PHE A 85 1.21 -5.92 -0.25
CA PHE A 85 1.91 -4.64 -0.23
C PHE A 85 3.27 -4.83 0.40
N TYR A 86 4.13 -3.83 0.24
CA TYR A 86 5.47 -3.82 0.79
C TYR A 86 5.58 -2.80 1.91
N LYS A 87 6.38 -3.15 2.92
CA LYS A 87 6.92 -2.21 3.89
C LYS A 87 8.42 -2.13 3.71
N LEU A 88 8.93 -0.93 3.53
CA LEU A 88 10.35 -0.64 3.46
C LEU A 88 10.81 -0.08 4.80
N TYR A 89 11.82 -0.73 5.35
CA TYR A 89 12.45 -0.32 6.60
C TYR A 89 13.90 0.06 6.37
N ASP A 90 14.38 1.00 7.18
CA ASP A 90 15.80 1.11 7.46
C ASP A 90 16.20 -0.13 8.28
N HIS A 91 17.08 -0.94 7.74
CA HIS A 91 17.52 -2.18 8.36
C HIS A 91 18.34 -1.92 9.63
N ARG A 92 19.04 -0.78 9.71
CA ARG A 92 20.01 -0.46 10.77
C ARG A 92 19.31 -0.11 12.08
N ASN A 93 18.21 0.64 11.99
CA ASN A 93 17.46 1.13 13.15
C ASN A 93 16.01 0.58 13.22
N GLY A 94 15.56 -0.15 12.20
CA GLY A 94 14.22 -0.74 12.14
C GLY A 94 13.09 0.23 11.82
N LYS A 95 13.38 1.50 11.51
CA LYS A 95 12.37 2.54 11.24
C LYS A 95 11.68 2.27 9.90
N LEU A 96 10.35 2.39 9.89
CA LEU A 96 9.56 2.35 8.66
C LEU A 96 9.85 3.60 7.82
N ILE A 97 10.29 3.40 6.58
CA ILE A 97 10.53 4.45 5.58
C ILE A 97 9.25 4.66 4.76
N SER A 98 8.65 3.56 4.29
CA SER A 98 7.48 3.61 3.43
C SER A 98 6.63 2.35 3.50
N GLU A 99 5.36 2.50 3.12
CA GLU A 99 4.41 1.43 2.91
C GLU A 99 3.73 1.67 1.54
N THR A 100 3.58 0.62 0.74
CA THR A 100 2.93 0.70 -0.58
C THR A 100 1.44 0.42 -0.48
N LYS A 101 0.69 0.67 -1.56
CA LYS A 101 -0.74 0.36 -1.61
C LYS A 101 -0.95 -1.15 -1.63
N ILE A 102 -2.11 -1.58 -1.11
CA ILE A 102 -2.57 -2.94 -1.26
C ILE A 102 -2.76 -3.20 -2.77
N TYR A 103 -2.18 -4.30 -3.28
CA TYR A 103 -2.05 -4.73 -4.69
C TYR A 103 -0.76 -4.33 -5.41
N ASP A 104 0.07 -3.43 -4.86
CA ASP A 104 1.35 -3.06 -5.47
C ASP A 104 2.31 -4.27 -5.59
N ARG A 105 2.20 -5.23 -4.66
CA ARG A 105 2.99 -6.46 -4.69
C ARG A 105 2.68 -7.33 -5.90
N GLU A 106 1.43 -7.37 -6.33
CA GLU A 106 1.01 -8.20 -7.47
C GLU A 106 1.64 -7.71 -8.78
N ALA A 107 1.85 -6.41 -8.91
CA ALA A 107 2.49 -5.80 -10.07
C ALA A 107 4.03 -5.80 -10.02
N GLY A 108 4.63 -5.98 -8.83
CA GLY A 108 6.08 -5.84 -8.59
C GLY A 108 6.96 -7.04 -8.98
N ALA A 109 6.47 -7.99 -9.77
CA ALA A 109 7.08 -9.32 -9.95
C ALA A 109 8.45 -9.38 -10.69
N TRP A 110 9.05 -8.25 -11.07
CA TRP A 110 10.18 -8.18 -12.02
C TRP A 110 11.56 -7.96 -11.39
N GLY A 111 11.69 -8.22 -10.08
CA GLY A 111 12.95 -8.04 -9.35
C GLY A 111 13.02 -6.72 -8.58
N MET A 112 14.10 -6.58 -7.79
CA MET A 112 14.32 -5.45 -6.90
C MET A 112 15.42 -4.54 -7.45
N ASP A 113 15.12 -3.25 -7.55
CA ASP A 113 16.11 -2.20 -7.71
C ASP A 113 16.19 -1.45 -6.37
N TRP A 114 17.39 -1.38 -5.80
CA TRP A 114 17.62 -0.73 -4.51
C TRP A 114 17.90 0.76 -4.65
N GLY A 115 17.79 1.32 -5.85
CA GLY A 115 17.93 2.74 -6.10
C GLY A 115 19.34 3.19 -6.44
N GLU A 116 20.18 2.27 -6.94
CA GLU A 116 21.54 2.56 -7.40
C GLU A 116 21.48 3.60 -8.54
N GLY A 117 21.67 4.87 -8.18
CA GLY A 117 21.63 6.01 -9.11
C GLY A 117 20.26 6.67 -9.31
N SER A 118 19.14 5.97 -9.13
CA SER A 118 17.77 6.54 -9.23
C SER A 118 17.32 7.22 -7.93
N GLY A 119 17.87 6.79 -6.78
CA GLY A 119 17.51 7.29 -5.46
C GLY A 119 16.14 6.84 -4.95
N PHE A 120 15.53 5.83 -5.57
CA PHE A 120 14.31 5.20 -5.09
C PHE A 120 14.42 3.67 -5.17
N VAL A 121 13.84 2.98 -4.17
CA VAL A 121 13.68 1.53 -4.18
C VAL A 121 12.45 1.16 -5.00
N TYR A 122 12.62 0.22 -5.94
CA TYR A 122 11.57 -0.27 -6.83
C TYR A 122 11.43 -1.79 -6.75
N SER A 123 10.19 -2.27 -6.92
CA SER A 123 9.88 -3.67 -7.23
C SER A 123 9.25 -3.68 -8.62
N GLY A 124 9.99 -4.16 -9.62
CA GLY A 124 9.64 -3.95 -11.03
C GLY A 124 9.47 -2.47 -11.37
N LEU A 125 8.26 -2.06 -11.76
CA LEU A 125 7.93 -0.67 -12.09
C LEU A 125 7.34 0.11 -10.90
N ILE A 126 7.11 -0.53 -9.76
CA ILE A 126 6.39 0.07 -8.65
C ILE A 126 7.37 0.77 -7.68
N PRO A 127 7.25 2.10 -7.47
CA PRO A 127 8.05 2.81 -6.50
C PRO A 127 7.63 2.40 -5.08
N ILE A 128 8.59 1.91 -4.29
CA ILE A 128 8.33 1.53 -2.89
C ILE A 128 8.62 2.71 -1.97
N GLY A 129 9.79 3.33 -2.09
CA GLY A 129 10.20 4.41 -1.19
C GLY A 129 11.55 5.01 -1.56
N PRO A 130 11.84 6.23 -1.06
CA PRO A 130 13.07 6.93 -1.36
C PRO A 130 14.28 6.29 -0.65
N ASN A 131 15.45 6.44 -1.26
CA ASN A 131 16.71 6.11 -0.61
C ASN A 131 17.05 7.13 0.49
N LEU A 132 17.64 6.63 1.56
CA LEU A 132 18.19 7.44 2.63
C LEU A 132 19.55 8.02 2.21
N PRO A 133 19.86 9.26 2.61
CA PRO A 133 21.07 9.98 2.19
C PRO A 133 22.36 9.39 2.75
N ASP A 134 22.27 8.50 3.74
CA ASP A 134 23.38 7.98 4.54
C ASP A 134 23.68 6.49 4.28
N CYS A 135 23.10 5.92 3.22
CA CYS A 135 23.43 4.57 2.77
C CYS A 135 24.59 4.58 1.76
N ILE A 136 25.52 3.64 1.89
CA ILE A 136 26.69 3.51 1.01
C ILE A 136 26.24 3.07 -0.39
N GLY A 137 26.64 3.82 -1.42
CA GLY A 137 26.30 3.55 -2.82
C GLY A 137 25.03 4.25 -3.31
N ASP A 138 24.25 4.80 -2.38
CA ASP A 138 23.01 5.48 -2.71
C ASP A 138 23.25 6.95 -3.07
N ARG A 139 22.47 7.43 -4.04
CA ARG A 139 22.28 8.86 -4.22
C ARG A 139 20.97 9.25 -3.55
N PRO A 140 20.93 10.31 -2.74
CA PRO A 140 19.67 10.80 -2.18
C PRO A 140 18.69 11.12 -3.31
N ALA A 141 17.43 10.71 -3.14
CA ALA A 141 16.37 10.94 -4.11
C ALA A 141 16.30 12.44 -4.49
N ARG A 142 16.52 12.77 -5.76
CA ARG A 142 16.00 14.02 -6.33
C ARG A 142 14.52 13.76 -6.65
N VAL A 143 13.68 13.83 -5.61
CA VAL A 143 12.25 13.49 -5.71
C VAL A 143 11.59 14.26 -6.86
N ASN A 144 11.23 13.57 -7.94
CA ASN A 144 10.37 14.12 -8.99
C ASN A 144 8.95 14.29 -8.39
N PRO A 145 8.25 15.43 -8.61
CA PRO A 145 6.87 15.64 -8.17
C PRO A 145 5.93 14.44 -8.40
N GLN A 146 6.02 13.76 -9.55
CA GLN A 146 5.16 12.62 -9.88
C GLN A 146 5.43 11.38 -9.00
N GLN A 147 6.68 11.15 -8.61
CA GLN A 147 7.03 10.05 -7.69
C GLN A 147 6.56 10.36 -6.27
N ARG A 148 6.56 11.64 -5.89
CA ARG A 148 6.05 12.10 -4.60
C ARG A 148 4.55 11.87 -4.47
N GLU A 149 3.78 12.17 -5.51
CA GLU A 149 2.32 11.96 -5.50
C GLU A 149 1.96 10.48 -5.33
N HIS A 150 2.66 9.56 -6.00
CA HIS A 150 2.43 8.13 -5.81
C HIS A 150 2.78 7.66 -4.38
N TYR A 151 3.86 8.21 -3.81
CA TYR A 151 4.29 7.93 -2.45
C TYR A 151 3.32 8.50 -1.39
N ASP A 152 2.89 9.75 -1.54
CA ASP A 152 2.01 10.44 -0.59
C ASP A 152 0.56 9.97 -0.71
N ALA A 153 0.10 9.55 -1.90
CA ALA A 153 -1.22 8.96 -2.11
C ALA A 153 -1.41 7.58 -1.46
N GLY A 154 -0.35 6.96 -0.94
CA GLY A 154 -0.39 5.73 -0.15
C GLY A 154 -0.44 5.95 1.37
N ARG A 155 -0.32 7.22 1.83
CA ARG A 155 -0.16 7.59 3.24
C ARG A 155 -1.48 7.95 3.96
N PHE A 156 -2.62 7.82 3.28
CA PHE A 156 -3.95 8.04 3.83
C PHE A 156 -4.72 6.72 3.94
#